data_AF-A0A843KK99-F1
#
_entry.id   AF-A0A843KK99-F1
#
_cell.length_a   1.000
_cell.length_b   1.000
_cell.length_c   1.000
_cell.angle_alpha   90.00
_cell.angle_beta   90.00
_cell.angle_gamma   90.00
#
_symmetry.space_group_name_H-M   'P 1'
#
loop_
_entity.id
_entity.type
_entity.pdbx_description
1 polymer ?
#
loop_
_entity_poly.entity_id
_entity_poly.type
_entity_poly.pdbx_seq_one_letter_code
_entity_poly.pdbx_strand_id
1 'polypeptide(L)' 'MMDIGMLELQPPEKGRAMNTLVFRPGRCTNCGMCLKVCPHRVFAPGDGRVRLALADK' A
#
# COMPACT_ATOMS: atom_id res chain seq x y z
N MET A 1 0.93 21.79 18.73
CA MET A 1 1.89 21.19 17.79
C MET A 1 1.93 19.67 18.00
N MET A 2 0.78 19.04 17.83
CA MET A 2 0.56 17.60 17.82
C MET A 2 -0.67 17.39 16.94
N ASP A 3 -0.53 17.78 15.67
CA ASP A 3 -1.58 17.71 14.67
C ASP A 3 -1.67 16.28 14.14
N ILE A 4 -2.07 15.36 15.01
CA ILE A 4 -2.78 14.16 14.57
C ILE A 4 -4.20 14.65 14.25
N GLY A 5 -4.30 15.46 13.20
CA GLY A 5 -5.57 15.78 12.57
C GLY A 5 -6.22 14.48 12.16
N MET A 6 -7.52 14.39 12.39
CA MET A 6 -8.37 13.34 11.84
C MET A 6 -7.92 13.04 10.41
N LEU A 7 -7.35 11.84 10.21
CA LEU A 7 -7.39 11.24 8.90
C LEU A 7 -8.87 11.02 8.65
N GLU A 8 -9.50 11.92 7.90
CA GLU A 8 -10.84 11.70 7.36
C GLU A 8 -10.77 10.41 6.54
N LEU A 9 -11.09 9.31 7.20
CA LEU A 9 -11.54 8.09 6.56
C LEU A 9 -12.85 8.48 5.87
N GLN A 10 -12.75 9.07 4.68
CA GLN A 10 -13.89 9.28 3.80
C GLN A 10 -14.56 7.91 3.65
N PRO A 11 -15.79 7.74 4.16
CA PRO A 11 -16.45 6.44 4.11
C PRO A 11 -16.54 5.99 2.66
N PRO A 12 -16.34 4.69 2.36
CA PRO A 12 -16.65 4.18 1.04
C PRO A 12 -18.09 4.46 0.70
N GLU A 13 -18.29 5.22 -0.36
CA GLU A 13 -19.52 5.18 -1.13
C GLU A 13 -19.76 3.70 -1.48
N LYS A 14 -20.84 3.15 -0.92
CA LYS A 14 -21.16 1.71 -0.94
C LYS A 14 -20.87 1.10 -2.32
N GLY A 15 -19.96 0.12 -2.37
CA GLY A 15 -19.71 -0.71 -3.55
C GLY A 15 -18.31 -0.62 -4.16
N ARG A 16 -17.43 0.30 -3.73
CA ARG A 16 -16.03 0.31 -4.17
C ARG A 16 -15.14 -0.49 -3.21
N ALA A 17 -14.34 -1.42 -3.74
CA ALA A 17 -13.30 -2.09 -2.96
C ALA A 17 -12.36 -1.02 -2.37
N MET A 18 -12.41 -0.83 -1.05
CA MET A 18 -11.53 0.10 -0.37
C MET A 18 -10.17 -0.54 -0.16
N ASN A 19 -9.16 0.03 -0.82
CA ASN A 19 -7.77 -0.27 -0.53
C ASN A 19 -7.20 0.87 0.32
N THR A 20 -6.89 0.58 1.58
CA THR A 20 -6.26 1.53 2.52
C THR A 20 -4.74 1.55 2.44
N LEU A 21 -4.14 0.75 1.54
CA LEU A 21 -2.69 0.63 1.40
C LEU A 21 -2.05 1.93 0.88
N VAL A 22 -1.22 2.56 1.69
CA VAL A 22 -0.35 3.66 1.28
C VAL A 22 1.08 3.14 1.13
N PHE A 23 1.50 2.85 -0.10
CA PHE A 23 2.87 2.43 -0.40
C PHE A 23 3.74 3.63 -0.82
N ARG A 24 4.92 3.77 -0.22
CA ARG A 24 5.90 4.83 -0.55
C ARG A 24 7.17 4.20 -1.14
N PRO A 25 7.29 4.08 -2.48
CA PRO A 25 8.44 3.43 -3.12
C PRO A 25 9.79 4.01 -2.70
N GLY A 26 9.86 5.33 -2.49
CA GLY A 26 11.08 6.01 -2.03
C GLY A 26 11.67 5.49 -0.72
N ARG A 27 10.85 4.87 0.14
CA ARG A 27 11.28 4.27 1.42
C ARG A 27 11.56 2.76 1.33
N CYS A 28 11.33 2.14 0.16
CA CYS A 28 11.64 0.74 -0.03
C CYS A 28 13.17 0.53 -0.01
N THR A 29 13.62 -0.35 0.88
CA THR A 29 15.03 -0.77 1.01
C THR A 29 15.30 -2.14 0.38
N ASN A 30 14.33 -2.66 -0.38
CA ASN A 30 14.39 -3.98 -1.02
C ASN A 30 14.58 -5.18 -0.08
N CYS A 31 14.03 -5.13 1.15
CA CYS A 31 14.18 -6.22 2.11
C CYS A 31 13.33 -7.48 1.83
N GLY A 32 12.37 -7.40 0.90
CA GLY A 32 11.51 -8.53 0.51
C GLY A 32 10.42 -8.95 1.53
N MET A 33 10.38 -8.38 2.74
CA MET A 33 9.42 -8.81 3.77
C MET A 33 7.96 -8.66 3.33
N CYS A 34 7.63 -7.58 2.62
CA CYS A 34 6.28 -7.36 2.09
C CYS A 34 5.79 -8.48 1.16
N LEU A 35 6.70 -9.10 0.38
CA LEU A 35 6.38 -10.24 -0.50
C LEU A 35 6.05 -11.49 0.31
N LYS A 36 6.72 -11.66 1.47
CA LYS A 36 6.55 -12.83 2.34
C LYS A 36 5.33 -12.71 3.25
N VAL A 37 5.07 -11.51 3.79
CA VAL A 37 4.06 -11.33 4.83
C VAL A 37 2.68 -10.96 4.31
N CYS A 38 2.58 -10.41 3.08
CA CYS A 38 1.30 -9.93 2.58
C CYS A 38 0.41 -11.11 2.13
N PRO A 39 -0.70 -11.41 2.83
CA PRO A 39 -1.57 -12.52 2.47
C PRO A 39 -2.29 -12.28 1.14
N HIS A 40 -2.56 -11.01 0.82
CA HIS A 40 -3.27 -10.60 -0.39
C HIS A 40 -2.36 -10.50 -1.63
N ARG A 41 -1.05 -10.75 -1.47
CA ARG A 41 -0.05 -10.73 -2.57
C ARG A 41 -0.11 -9.48 -3.45
N VAL A 42 -0.33 -8.32 -2.82
CA VAL A 42 -0.44 -7.03 -3.53
C VAL A 42 0.90 -6.46 -3.99
N PHE A 43 2.01 -7.09 -3.63
CA PHE A 43 3.37 -6.70 -4.01
C PHE A 43 3.97 -7.71 -4.98
N ALA A 44 4.77 -7.23 -5.93
CA ALA A 44 5.56 -8.04 -6.84
C ALA A 44 7.04 -7.58 -6.82
N PRO A 45 8.00 -8.46 -7.15
CA PRO A 45 9.38 -8.08 -7.38
C PRO A 45 9.48 -7.01 -8.48
N GLY A 46 10.44 -6.10 -8.34
CA GLY A 46 10.81 -5.10 -9.34
C GLY A 46 12.32 -4.88 -9.30
N ASP A 47 12.82 -3.99 -10.17
CA ASP A 47 14.25 -3.72 -10.27
C ASP A 47 14.70 -2.77 -9.14
N GLY A 48 15.36 -3.34 -8.13
CA GLY A 48 15.83 -2.63 -6.94
C GLY A 48 14.77 -2.24 -5.91
N ARG A 49 13.47 -2.30 -6.24
CA ARG A 49 12.35 -2.07 -5.31
C ARG A 49 11.14 -2.93 -5.69
N VAL A 50 10.29 -3.24 -4.71
CA VAL A 50 9.00 -3.89 -4.99
C VAL A 50 8.02 -2.92 -5.63
N ARG A 51 7.10 -3.47 -6.44
CA ARG A 51 5.98 -2.74 -7.06
C ARG A 51 4.64 -3.28 -6.57
N LEU A 52 3.59 -2.47 -6.69
CA LEU A 52 2.22 -2.94 -6.43
C LEU A 52 1.74 -3.75 -7.64
N ALA A 53 1.22 -4.95 -7.40
CA ALA A 53 0.70 -5.86 -8.43
C ALA A 53 -0.73 -5.50 -8.87
N LEU A 54 -1.45 -4.70 -8.07
CA LEU A 54 -2.86 -4.33 -8.31
C LEU A 54 -3.03 -2.93 -8.92
N ALA A 55 -1.95 -2.17 -9.10
CA ALA A 55 -2.04 -0.82 -9.66
C ALA A 55 -2.25 -0.79 -11.19
N ASP A 56 -2.29 -1.96 -11.83
CA ASP A 56 -2.36 -2.12 -13.28
C ASP A 56 -3.79 -2.49 -13.79
N LYS A 57 -4.84 -2.32 -12.97
CA LYS A 57 -6.25 -2.56 -13.34
C LYS A 57 -7.17 -1.41 -12.97
#